data_AF-A0A965WF73-F1
#
_entry.id   AF-A0A965WF73-F1
#
_cell.length_a   1.000
_cell.length_b   1.000
_cell.length_c   1.000
_cell.angle_alpha   90.00
_cell.angle_beta   90.00
_cell.angle_gamma   90.00
#
_symmetry.space_group_name_H-M   'P 1'
#
loop_
_entity.id
_entity.type
_entity.pdbx_description
1 polymer ?
#
loop_
_entity_poly.entity_id
_entity_poly.type
_entity_poly.pdbx_seq_one_letter_code
_entity_poly.pdbx_strand_id
1 'polypeptide(L)'
;MFLKPYNYRQDISGLRALAVLLTIGYHAFPEFISGGFVGVDIFFVISGFLITKIILENLETNTFNIIDFYSRRIRRIFPALLLLLIACYGIGWFVMFADEYKRLGGHIAAGAGFIQNLVLIQETSYFEKSIDTKPLIHLWSLAIEEQFYLFWPLVIWTLYKKNNLIIGVIIFLGSSFLLN
;
A
#
# COMPACT_ATOMS: atom_id res chain seq x y z
N MET A 1 -8.43 -24.69 -28.95
CA MET A 1 -9.20 -23.66 -28.22
C MET A 1 -8.21 -22.86 -27.41
N PHE A 2 -7.73 -21.74 -27.96
CA PHE A 2 -6.66 -20.95 -27.34
C PHE A 2 -7.22 -20.19 -26.13
N LEU A 3 -6.65 -20.45 -24.95
CA LEU A 3 -6.94 -19.70 -23.74
C LEU A 3 -6.62 -18.22 -24.01
N LYS A 4 -7.64 -17.37 -23.90
CA LYS A 4 -7.49 -15.91 -23.97
C LYS A 4 -6.46 -15.51 -22.91
N PRO A 5 -5.37 -14.79 -23.25
CA PRO A 5 -4.46 -14.30 -22.23
C PRO A 5 -5.26 -13.44 -21.26
N TYR A 6 -5.04 -13.64 -19.96
CA TYR A 6 -5.58 -12.80 -18.90
C TYR A 6 -5.39 -11.34 -19.34
N ASN A 7 -6.48 -10.62 -19.59
CA ASN A 7 -6.42 -9.34 -20.29
C ASN A 7 -5.76 -8.31 -19.35
N TYR A 8 -4.43 -8.24 -19.38
CA TYR A 8 -3.65 -7.38 -18.50
C TYR A 8 -4.02 -5.94 -18.81
N ARG A 9 -4.72 -5.32 -17.85
CA ARG A 9 -5.23 -3.96 -17.96
C ARG A 9 -4.09 -2.94 -17.82
N GLN A 10 -3.42 -2.71 -18.94
CA GLN A 10 -2.35 -1.74 -19.09
C GLN A 10 -2.84 -0.33 -18.77
N ASP A 11 -4.10 -0.02 -19.06
CA ASP A 11 -4.78 1.22 -18.72
C ASP A 11 -4.76 1.50 -17.21
N ILE A 12 -5.17 0.54 -16.37
CA ILE A 12 -5.10 0.68 -14.90
C ILE A 12 -3.67 0.84 -14.44
N SER A 13 -2.77 0.01 -14.98
CA SER A 13 -1.37 0.03 -14.57
C SER A 13 -0.72 1.38 -14.90
N GLY A 14 -1.08 1.98 -16.03
CA GLY A 14 -0.69 3.33 -16.43
C GLY A 14 -1.25 4.41 -15.49
N LEU A 15 -2.53 4.31 -15.10
CA LEU A 15 -3.12 5.24 -14.14
C LEU A 15 -2.45 5.16 -12.75
N ARG A 16 -2.10 3.96 -12.28
CA ARG A 16 -1.34 3.79 -11.03
C ARG A 16 0.06 4.38 -11.15
N ALA A 17 0.74 4.18 -12.28
CA ALA A 17 2.05 4.77 -12.52
C ALA A 17 1.97 6.32 -12.52
N LEU A 18 0.97 6.89 -13.20
CA LEU A 18 0.73 8.32 -13.20
C LEU A 18 0.47 8.87 -11.79
N ALA A 19 -0.35 8.17 -11.00
CA ALA A 19 -0.63 8.54 -9.62
C ALA A 19 0.64 8.58 -8.75
N VAL A 20 1.52 7.58 -8.90
CA VAL A 20 2.83 7.55 -8.23
C VAL A 20 3.74 8.69 -8.71
N LEU A 21 3.78 8.96 -10.02
CA LEU A 21 4.58 10.07 -10.56
C LEU A 21 4.13 11.43 -10.03
N LEU A 22 2.82 11.65 -9.87
CA LEU A 22 2.28 12.86 -9.25
C LEU A 22 2.73 12.99 -7.80
N THR A 23 2.69 11.89 -7.04
CA THR A 23 3.15 11.89 -5.63
C THR A 23 4.65 12.16 -5.53
N ILE A 24 5.47 11.53 -6.37
CA ILE A 24 6.92 11.79 -6.42
C ILE A 24 7.17 13.25 -6.80
N GLY A 25 6.47 13.74 -7.83
CA GLY A 25 6.58 15.12 -8.30
C GLY A 25 6.23 16.15 -7.21
N TYR A 26 5.20 15.88 -6.42
CA TYR A 26 4.83 16.73 -5.28
C TYR A 26 5.94 16.84 -4.23
N HIS A 27 6.62 15.74 -3.91
CA HIS A 27 7.70 15.76 -2.92
C HIS A 27 9.01 16.30 -3.48
N ALA A 28 9.30 16.07 -4.76
CA ALA A 28 10.54 16.53 -5.40
C ALA A 28 10.47 18.00 -5.82
N PHE A 29 9.31 18.47 -6.28
CA PHE A 29 9.12 19.81 -6.87
C PHE A 29 7.78 20.43 -6.42
N PRO A 30 7.59 20.70 -5.11
CA PRO A 30 6.31 21.14 -4.55
C PRO A 30 5.80 22.47 -5.13
N GLU A 31 6.71 23.37 -5.54
CA GLU A 31 6.34 24.65 -6.17
C GLU A 31 5.74 24.49 -7.58
N PHE A 32 6.12 23.43 -8.30
CA PHE A 32 5.67 23.19 -9.68
C PHE A 32 4.46 22.25 -9.78
N ILE A 33 4.33 21.33 -8.83
CA ILE A 33 3.26 20.32 -8.80
C ILE A 33 2.50 20.48 -7.49
N SER A 34 1.73 21.56 -7.38
CA SER A 34 0.78 21.72 -6.27
C SER A 34 -0.36 20.71 -6.40
N GLY A 35 -0.69 20.01 -5.32
CA GLY A 35 -1.79 19.03 -5.30
C GLY A 35 -1.44 17.58 -5.65
N GLY A 36 -0.17 17.25 -5.93
CA GLY A 36 0.20 15.86 -6.27
C GLY A 36 0.05 14.84 -5.12
N PHE A 37 -0.28 15.28 -3.90
CA PHE A 37 -0.73 14.42 -2.80
C PHE A 37 -1.98 13.60 -3.15
N VAL A 38 -2.86 14.12 -4.02
CA VAL A 38 -4.05 13.41 -4.55
C VAL A 38 -3.67 12.13 -5.29
N GLY A 39 -2.43 12.03 -5.78
CA GLY A 39 -1.90 10.79 -6.37
C GLY A 39 -1.99 9.58 -5.43
N VAL A 40 -1.81 9.78 -4.12
CA VAL A 40 -1.92 8.69 -3.13
C VAL A 40 -3.35 8.17 -3.07
N ASP A 41 -4.34 9.07 -3.01
CA ASP A 41 -5.76 8.70 -2.96
C ASP A 41 -6.19 7.95 -4.22
N ILE A 42 -5.81 8.46 -5.40
CA ILE A 42 -6.08 7.81 -6.69
C ILE A 42 -5.47 6.40 -6.71
N PHE A 43 -4.21 6.28 -6.26
CA PHE A 43 -3.52 5.00 -6.23
C PHE A 43 -4.25 3.98 -5.33
N PHE A 44 -4.70 4.39 -4.14
CA PHE A 44 -5.45 3.51 -3.23
C PHE A 44 -6.81 3.12 -3.79
N VAL A 45 -7.57 4.04 -4.36
CA VAL A 45 -8.89 3.75 -4.97
C VAL A 45 -8.74 2.72 -6.09
N ILE A 46 -7.78 2.92 -6.99
CA ILE A 46 -7.53 1.99 -8.11
C ILE A 46 -7.08 0.63 -7.60
N SER A 47 -6.21 0.61 -6.59
CA SER A 47 -5.71 -0.61 -5.96
C SER A 47 -6.83 -1.42 -5.29
N GLY A 48 -7.72 -0.74 -4.55
CA GLY A 48 -8.91 -1.33 -3.95
C GLY A 48 -9.86 -1.92 -5.00
N PHE A 49 -10.15 -1.16 -6.06
CA PHE A 49 -10.98 -1.62 -7.18
C PHE A 49 -10.41 -2.88 -7.83
N LEU A 50 -9.13 -2.86 -8.20
CA LEU A 50 -8.50 -3.97 -8.93
C LEU A 50 -8.49 -5.25 -8.11
N ILE A 51 -8.19 -5.14 -6.81
CA ILE A 51 -8.07 -6.31 -5.94
C ILE A 51 -9.44 -6.89 -5.62
N THR A 52 -10.43 -6.04 -5.34
CA THR A 52 -11.82 -6.48 -5.18
C THR A 52 -12.30 -7.21 -6.43
N LYS A 53 -12.07 -6.63 -7.62
CA LYS A 53 -12.42 -7.23 -8.89
C LYS A 53 -11.79 -8.62 -9.08
N ILE A 54 -10.47 -8.74 -8.88
CA ILE A 54 -9.75 -10.01 -8.99
C ILE A 54 -10.30 -11.05 -8.01
N ILE A 55 -10.61 -10.65 -6.77
CA ILE A 55 -11.17 -11.59 -5.79
C ILE A 55 -12.54 -12.08 -6.26
N LEU A 56 -13.45 -11.18 -6.63
CA LEU A 56 -14.80 -11.54 -7.08
C LEU A 56 -14.79 -12.42 -8.34
N GLU A 57 -14.01 -12.08 -9.36
CA GLU A 57 -13.89 -12.89 -10.58
C GLU A 57 -13.38 -14.32 -10.29
N ASN A 58 -12.43 -14.46 -9.36
CA ASN A 58 -11.92 -15.78 -8.96
C ASN A 58 -12.94 -16.54 -8.06
N LEU A 59 -13.77 -15.83 -7.29
CA LEU A 59 -14.84 -16.46 -6.50
C LEU A 59 -15.97 -16.97 -7.39
N GLU A 60 -16.41 -16.18 -8.36
CA GLU A 60 -17.43 -16.56 -9.33
C GLU A 60 -17.03 -17.79 -10.15
N THR A 61 -15.74 -17.92 -10.46
CA THR A 61 -15.18 -19.07 -11.18
C THR A 61 -14.75 -20.24 -10.26
N ASN A 62 -14.97 -20.14 -8.95
CA ASN A 62 -14.50 -21.11 -7.94
C ASN A 62 -12.99 -21.41 -7.98
N THR A 63 -12.19 -20.47 -8.46
CA THR A 63 -10.72 -20.60 -8.58
C THR A 63 -9.97 -19.82 -7.49
N PHE A 64 -10.68 -19.13 -6.60
CA PHE A 64 -10.05 -18.32 -5.56
C PHE A 64 -9.30 -19.17 -4.53
N ASN A 65 -7.97 -19.04 -4.53
CA ASN A 65 -7.09 -19.59 -3.52
C ASN A 65 -6.37 -18.46 -2.79
N ILE A 66 -6.58 -18.40 -1.47
CA ILE A 66 -6.04 -17.34 -0.61
C ILE A 66 -4.52 -17.44 -0.42
N ILE A 67 -3.98 -18.66 -0.34
CA ILE A 67 -2.54 -18.90 -0.20
C ILE A 67 -1.84 -18.44 -1.48
N ASP A 68 -2.38 -18.77 -2.65
CA ASP A 68 -1.84 -18.33 -3.93
C ASP A 68 -1.92 -16.82 -4.10
N PHE A 69 -2.99 -16.20 -3.62
CA PHE A 69 -3.16 -14.75 -3.61
C PHE A 69 -2.03 -14.06 -2.83
N TYR A 70 -1.78 -14.46 -1.59
CA TYR A 70 -0.70 -13.89 -0.78
C TYR A 70 0.69 -14.23 -1.34
N SER A 71 0.88 -15.45 -1.83
CA SER A 71 2.17 -15.90 -2.39
C SER A 71 2.59 -15.10 -3.64
N ARG A 72 1.64 -14.68 -4.48
CA ARG A 72 1.92 -13.80 -5.63
C ARG A 72 2.34 -12.41 -5.19
N ARG A 73 1.76 -11.89 -4.10
CA ARG A 73 2.08 -10.56 -3.57
C ARG A 73 3.44 -10.51 -2.92
N ILE A 74 3.74 -11.50 -2.09
CA ILE A 74 5.06 -11.62 -1.44
C ILE A 74 6.16 -11.62 -2.50
N ARG A 75 6.03 -12.47 -3.53
CA ARG A 75 7.00 -12.53 -4.66
C ARG A 75 7.12 -11.24 -5.46
N ARG A 76 6.11 -10.38 -5.45
CA ARG A 76 6.11 -9.10 -6.16
C ARG A 76 6.72 -7.96 -5.34
N ILE A 77 6.49 -7.94 -4.03
CA ILE A 77 6.78 -6.77 -3.17
C ILE A 77 8.07 -6.94 -2.39
N PHE A 78 8.30 -8.13 -1.82
CA PHE A 78 9.46 -8.38 -0.97
C PHE A 78 10.82 -8.14 -1.67
N PRO A 79 11.03 -8.52 -2.95
CA PRO A 79 12.33 -8.29 -3.59
C PRO A 79 12.73 -6.81 -3.62
N ALA A 80 11.79 -5.93 -4.00
CA ALA A 80 12.04 -4.50 -4.05
C ALA A 80 12.15 -3.88 -2.64
N LEU A 81 11.29 -4.31 -1.70
CA LEU A 81 11.33 -3.84 -0.33
C LEU A 81 12.64 -4.22 0.37
N LEU A 82 13.07 -5.48 0.28
CA LEU A 82 14.32 -5.94 0.89
C LEU A 82 15.52 -5.21 0.32
N LEU A 83 15.57 -5.00 -1.00
CA LEU A 83 16.63 -4.22 -1.63
C LEU A 83 16.68 -2.79 -1.07
N LEU A 84 15.53 -2.12 -0.98
CA LEU A 84 15.42 -0.77 -0.41
C LEU A 84 15.90 -0.74 1.05
N LEU A 85 15.41 -1.65 1.89
CA LEU A 85 15.75 -1.68 3.32
C LEU A 85 17.23 -1.97 3.55
N ILE A 86 17.80 -2.94 2.83
CA ILE A 86 19.23 -3.28 2.91
C ILE A 86 20.09 -2.11 2.41
N ALA A 87 19.70 -1.48 1.29
CA ALA A 87 20.43 -0.34 0.74
C ALA A 87 20.41 0.85 1.71
N CYS A 88 19.24 1.21 2.27
CA CYS A 88 19.13 2.27 3.26
C CYS A 88 19.94 1.96 4.52
N TYR A 89 19.90 0.71 5.01
CA TYR A 89 20.67 0.31 6.19
C TYR A 89 22.18 0.32 5.94
N GLY A 90 22.62 -0.14 4.77
CA GLY A 90 24.02 -0.15 4.38
C GLY A 90 24.58 1.25 4.16
N ILE A 91 23.86 2.10 3.43
CA ILE A 91 24.25 3.50 3.18
C ILE A 91 24.20 4.31 4.48
N GLY A 92 23.16 4.10 5.31
CA GLY A 92 22.97 4.81 6.56
C GLY A 92 24.16 4.67 7.51
N TRP A 93 24.85 3.53 7.50
CA TRP A 93 26.05 3.29 8.31
C TRP A 93 27.18 4.30 8.03
N PHE A 94 27.31 4.75 6.78
CA PHE A 94 28.38 5.65 6.35
C PHE A 94 28.01 7.13 6.45
N VAL A 95 26.72 7.46 6.44
CA VAL A 95 26.24 8.84 6.23
C VAL A 95 25.52 9.42 7.44
N MET A 96 24.99 8.59 8.34
CA MET A 96 24.16 9.03 9.47
C MET A 96 24.90 9.03 10.80
N PHE A 97 24.48 9.88 11.74
CA PHE A 97 24.95 9.81 13.12
C PHE A 97 24.37 8.59 13.85
N ALA A 98 25.02 8.17 14.96
CA ALA A 98 24.64 6.97 15.70
C ALA A 98 23.16 6.95 16.13
N ASP A 99 22.63 8.08 16.61
CA ASP A 99 21.23 8.19 17.02
C ASP A 99 20.26 8.10 15.83
N GLU A 100 20.59 8.74 14.71
CA GLU A 100 19.80 8.68 13.48
C GLU A 100 19.80 7.28 12.87
N TYR A 101 20.95 6.59 12.90
CA TYR A 101 21.08 5.22 12.45
C TYR A 101 20.27 4.25 13.29
N LYS A 102 20.25 4.45 14.62
CA LYS A 102 19.40 3.68 15.54
C LYS A 102 17.92 3.88 15.22
N ARG A 103 17.49 5.12 14.95
CA ARG A 103 16.12 5.43 14.52
C ARG A 103 15.79 4.80 13.17
N LEU A 104 16.72 4.83 12.21
CA LEU A 104 16.56 4.15 10.92
C LEU A 104 16.29 2.65 11.10
N GLY A 105 16.99 1.99 12.02
CA GLY A 105 16.72 0.58 12.38
C GLY A 105 15.28 0.33 12.82
N GLY A 106 14.71 1.26 13.61
CA GLY A 106 13.30 1.23 13.99
C GLY A 106 12.35 1.34 12.79
N HIS A 107 12.61 2.29 11.88
CA HIS A 107 11.84 2.44 10.65
C HIS A 107 12.00 1.26 9.68
N ILE A 108 13.16 0.61 9.63
CA ILE A 108 13.36 -0.61 8.85
C ILE A 108 12.48 -1.73 9.40
N ALA A 109 12.49 -1.94 10.72
CA ALA A 109 11.66 -2.97 11.36
C ALA A 109 10.16 -2.69 11.13
N ALA A 110 9.75 -1.42 11.28
CA ALA A 110 8.37 -1.01 11.06
C ALA A 110 7.93 -1.11 9.59
N GLY A 111 8.82 -0.77 8.65
CA GLY A 111 8.62 -0.94 7.21
C GLY A 111 8.51 -2.40 6.81
N ALA A 112 9.40 -3.25 7.30
CA ALA A 112 9.37 -4.71 7.06
C ALA A 112 8.11 -5.37 7.64
N GLY A 113 7.64 -4.88 8.79
CA GLY A 113 6.42 -5.35 9.43
C GLY A 113 5.13 -4.74 8.89
N PHE A 114 5.19 -3.86 7.88
CA PHE A 114 4.04 -3.10 7.37
C PHE A 114 3.25 -2.37 8.46
N ILE A 115 3.95 -1.74 9.41
CA ILE A 115 3.36 -0.93 10.50
C ILE A 115 3.94 0.49 10.56
N GLN A 116 4.65 0.92 9.52
CA GLN A 116 5.31 2.23 9.45
C GLN A 116 4.33 3.39 9.66
N ASN A 117 3.08 3.26 9.21
CA ASN A 117 2.04 4.27 9.44
C ASN A 117 1.76 4.49 10.94
N LEU A 118 1.75 3.42 11.74
CA LEU A 118 1.50 3.50 13.18
C LEU A 118 2.67 4.15 13.93
N VAL A 119 3.90 3.81 13.53
CA VAL A 119 5.12 4.41 14.08
C VAL A 119 5.14 5.91 13.79
N LEU A 120 4.86 6.31 12.54
CA LEU A 120 4.88 7.72 12.17
C LEU A 120 3.81 8.55 12.88
N ILE A 121 2.61 8.00 13.14
CA ILE A 121 1.57 8.70 13.92
C ILE A 121 2.10 9.11 15.30
N GLN A 122 2.88 8.25 15.96
CA GLN A 122 3.46 8.55 17.28
C GLN A 122 4.56 9.62 17.21
N GLU A 123 5.22 9.78 16.05
CA GLU A 123 6.29 10.75 15.83
C GLU A 123 5.79 12.13 15.36
N THR A 124 4.52 12.25 14.93
CA THR A 124 3.97 13.51 14.39
C THR A 124 3.65 14.59 15.44
N SER A 125 3.76 14.31 16.74
CA SER A 125 3.38 15.26 17.78
C SER A 125 4.55 16.14 18.27
N TYR A 126 4.53 17.41 17.84
CA TYR A 126 5.00 18.62 18.54
C TYR A 126 6.46 19.13 18.34
N PHE A 127 7.46 18.37 17.85
CA PHE A 127 8.84 18.92 17.70
C PHE A 127 9.64 18.58 16.42
N GLU A 128 9.13 17.83 15.44
CA GLU A 128 9.96 17.41 14.29
C GLU A 128 9.81 18.29 13.05
N LYS A 129 10.79 19.18 12.85
CA LYS A 129 10.94 20.06 11.69
C LYS A 129 11.47 19.33 10.43
N SER A 130 11.37 18.00 10.33
CA SER A 130 12.04 17.27 9.25
C SER A 130 11.42 15.91 8.92
N ILE A 131 10.10 15.88 8.74
CA ILE A 131 9.37 14.78 8.08
C ILE A 131 10.08 14.38 6.76
N ASP A 132 10.58 15.36 6.00
CA ASP A 132 11.26 15.17 4.71
C ASP A 132 12.65 14.52 4.82
N THR A 133 13.24 14.43 6.02
CA THR A 133 14.59 13.85 6.20
C THR A 133 14.57 12.36 6.51
N LYS A 134 13.39 11.76 6.71
CA LYS A 134 13.25 10.34 7.04
C LYS A 134 13.28 9.50 5.75
N PRO A 135 14.33 8.70 5.49
CA PRO A 135 14.50 8.02 4.20
C PRO A 135 13.37 7.02 3.87
N LEU A 136 12.73 6.47 4.90
CA LEU A 136 11.71 5.42 4.79
C LEU A 136 10.31 5.94 5.08
N ILE A 137 10.08 7.25 5.03
CA ILE A 137 8.77 7.80 5.36
C ILE A 137 7.68 7.26 4.45
N HIS A 138 7.93 7.18 3.14
CA HIS A 138 6.95 6.74 2.14
C HIS A 138 6.45 5.30 2.34
N LEU A 139 7.12 4.47 3.17
CA LEU A 139 6.64 3.12 3.50
C LEU A 139 5.33 3.14 4.30
N TRP A 140 4.87 4.29 4.79
CA TRP A 140 3.57 4.43 5.44
C TRP A 140 2.41 4.02 4.50
N SER A 141 2.48 4.41 3.22
CA SER A 141 1.40 4.13 2.27
C SER A 141 1.43 2.67 1.83
N LEU A 142 2.62 2.10 1.66
CA LEU A 142 2.80 0.67 1.43
C LEU A 142 2.30 -0.17 2.61
N ALA A 143 2.56 0.26 3.85
CA ALA A 143 2.04 -0.41 5.04
C ALA A 143 0.51 -0.49 5.04
N ILE A 144 -0.16 0.64 4.75
CA ILE A 144 -1.63 0.67 4.64
C ILE A 144 -2.12 -0.21 3.48
N GLU A 145 -1.45 -0.16 2.33
CA GLU A 145 -1.76 -1.00 1.18
C GLU A 145 -1.70 -2.50 1.53
N GLU A 146 -0.64 -2.95 2.20
CA GLU A 146 -0.48 -4.35 2.59
C GLU A 146 -1.42 -4.76 3.72
N GLN A 147 -1.71 -3.88 4.69
CA GLN A 147 -2.75 -4.10 5.69
C GLN A 147 -4.10 -4.32 5.01
N PHE A 148 -4.47 -3.45 4.06
CA PHE A 148 -5.69 -3.63 3.27
C PHE A 148 -5.69 -4.95 2.51
N TYR A 149 -4.57 -5.34 1.88
CA TYR A 149 -4.47 -6.61 1.18
C TYR A 149 -4.47 -7.84 2.07
N LEU A 150 -4.07 -7.72 3.33
CA LEU A 150 -4.18 -8.78 4.31
C LEU A 150 -5.64 -9.00 4.71
N PHE A 151 -6.36 -7.93 5.06
CA PHE A 151 -7.71 -8.05 5.62
C PHE A 151 -8.81 -8.16 4.56
N TRP A 152 -8.73 -7.40 3.46
CA TRP A 152 -9.83 -7.28 2.50
C TRP A 152 -10.22 -8.58 1.78
N PRO A 153 -9.29 -9.45 1.34
CA PRO A 153 -9.67 -10.72 0.73
C PRO A 153 -10.45 -11.63 1.67
N LEU A 154 -10.12 -11.63 2.96
CA LEU A 154 -10.86 -12.40 3.98
C LEU A 154 -12.27 -11.85 4.15
N VAL A 155 -12.42 -10.52 4.19
CA VAL A 155 -13.74 -9.86 4.27
C VAL A 155 -14.61 -10.21 3.07
N ILE A 156 -14.10 -10.04 1.85
CA ILE A 156 -14.86 -10.35 0.63
C ILE A 156 -15.20 -11.84 0.54
N TRP A 157 -14.24 -12.72 0.81
CA TRP A 157 -14.47 -14.17 0.76
C TRP A 157 -15.56 -14.62 1.75
N THR A 158 -15.53 -14.11 2.98
CA THR A 158 -16.53 -14.45 4.01
C THR A 158 -17.91 -13.88 3.67
N LEU A 159 -17.99 -12.63 3.20
CA LEU A 159 -19.26 -12.01 2.80
C LEU A 159 -19.88 -12.70 1.57
N TYR A 160 -19.05 -13.07 0.60
CA TYR A 160 -19.49 -13.79 -0.60
C TYR A 160 -20.05 -15.17 -0.25
N LYS A 161 -19.34 -15.96 0.56
CA LYS A 161 -19.82 -17.28 1.00
C LYS A 161 -21.13 -17.24 1.79
N LYS A 162 -21.39 -16.16 2.53
CA LYS A 162 -22.61 -15.96 3.30
C LYS A 162 -23.76 -15.32 2.50
N ASN A 163 -23.55 -15.04 1.21
CA ASN A 163 -24.48 -14.28 0.35
C ASN A 163 -24.86 -12.89 0.93
N ASN A 164 -23.98 -12.30 1.73
CA ASN A 164 -24.22 -11.05 2.48
C ASN A 164 -23.42 -9.87 1.90
N LEU A 165 -22.89 -9.98 0.69
CA LEU A 165 -21.99 -8.98 0.10
C LEU A 165 -22.62 -7.58 0.07
N ILE A 166 -23.86 -7.47 -0.42
CA ILE A 166 -24.58 -6.19 -0.53
C ILE A 166 -24.80 -5.56 0.85
N ILE A 167 -25.23 -6.36 1.82
CA ILE A 167 -25.46 -5.91 3.20
C ILE A 167 -24.14 -5.44 3.83
N GLY A 168 -23.05 -6.19 3.62
CA GLY A 168 -21.73 -5.83 4.10
C GLY A 168 -21.22 -4.51 3.51
N VAL A 169 -21.44 -4.27 2.21
CA VAL A 169 -21.08 -3.00 1.55
C VAL A 169 -21.91 -1.84 2.11
N ILE A 170 -23.21 -2.02 2.32
CA ILE A 170 -24.09 -0.98 2.89
C ILE A 170 -23.64 -0.62 4.31
N ILE A 171 -23.35 -1.62 5.16
CA ILE A 171 -22.85 -1.40 6.52
C ILE A 171 -21.50 -0.67 6.47
N PHE A 172 -20.58 -1.09 5.60
CA PHE A 172 -19.27 -0.45 5.46
C PHE A 172 -19.41 1.02 5.07
N LEU A 173 -20.18 1.32 4.02
CA LEU A 173 -20.44 2.69 3.59
C LEU A 173 -21.11 3.50 4.71
N GLY A 174 -22.17 2.97 5.33
CA GLY A 174 -22.88 3.63 6.43
C GLY A 174 -21.96 3.93 7.62
N SER A 175 -21.09 2.99 8.00
CA SER A 175 -20.12 3.19 9.07
C SER A 175 -19.09 4.28 8.74
N SER A 176 -18.67 4.39 7.48
CA SER A 176 -17.74 5.44 7.04
C SER A 176 -18.34 6.85 7.14
N PHE A 177 -19.66 6.99 7.01
CA PHE A 177 -20.35 8.28 7.23
C PHE A 177 -20.54 8.60 8.72
N LEU A 178 -20.58 7.59 9.60
CA LEU A 178 -20.74 7.79 11.05
C LEU A 178 -19.42 8.10 11.76
N LEU A 179 -18.29 7.72 11.16
CA LEU A 179 -16.95 7.88 11.73
C LEU A 179 -16.23 9.16 11.24
N ASN A 180 -16.80 9.87 10.26
CA ASN A 180 -16.35 11.18 9.79
C ASN A 180 -17.19 12.29 10.44
#